data_AF-A0A8T9CCS6-F1
#
_entry.id   AF-A0A8T9CCS6-F1
#
_cell.length_a   1.000
_cell.length_b   1.000
_cell.length_c   1.000
_cell.angle_alpha   90.00
_cell.angle_beta   90.00
_cell.angle_gamma   90.00
#
_symmetry.space_group_name_H-M   'P 1'
#
loop_
_entity.id
_entity.type
_entity.pdbx_description
1 polymer ?
#
loop_
_entity_poly.entity_id
_entity_poly.type
_entity_poly.pdbx_seq_one_letter_code
_entity_poly.pdbx_strand_id
1 'polypeptide(L)'
;MPAHPTPSLARHGMLSIRGARHASSAPLPQDPPTIELGRQIFVYNHLQRNHVVYSLTKALKNNKALRQIPYNGKKTVPRALRKDLWAPLATLTFPSAPIGLSTLQKLREFRRRHELEKAKWQEGDSHARRRNLKVYNRDEEEEERKKKIKERLEVLVDQKANSVADIAYVLGKLDFVGVKREELVPAKE
;
A
#
# COMPACT_ATOMS: atom_id res chain seq x y z
N MET A 1 31.79 3.38 -63.56
CA MET A 1 32.28 3.72 -62.20
C MET A 1 33.57 4.51 -62.31
N PRO A 2 33.54 5.84 -62.14
CA PRO A 2 34.71 6.62 -61.75
C PRO A 2 34.46 7.42 -60.45
N ALA A 3 35.54 7.78 -59.76
CA ALA A 3 35.56 8.42 -58.45
C ALA A 3 36.22 9.81 -58.46
N HIS A 4 35.79 10.67 -57.50
CA HIS A 4 36.42 11.88 -56.91
C HIS A 4 36.44 13.20 -57.75
N PRO A 5 36.68 14.42 -57.16
CA PRO A 5 36.57 14.96 -55.79
C PRO A 5 35.86 16.38 -55.70
N THR A 6 35.86 16.99 -54.50
CA THR A 6 35.16 18.23 -54.00
C THR A 6 35.63 19.60 -54.55
N PRO A 7 34.94 20.74 -54.24
CA PRO A 7 35.39 21.69 -53.19
C PRO A 7 34.22 22.34 -52.38
N SER A 8 34.29 22.55 -51.06
CA SER A 8 34.96 23.65 -50.33
C SER A 8 34.28 25.04 -50.40
N LEU A 9 34.10 25.60 -49.20
CA LEU A 9 34.04 27.01 -48.78
C LEU A 9 32.69 27.75 -48.63
N ALA A 10 32.64 28.44 -47.47
CA ALA A 10 31.97 29.70 -47.18
C ALA A 10 30.50 29.68 -46.73
N ARG A 11 30.30 29.55 -45.41
CA ARG A 11 29.50 30.55 -44.66
C ARG A 11 30.18 30.89 -43.34
N HIS A 12 30.99 31.95 -43.42
CA HIS A 12 31.43 32.79 -42.32
C HIS A 12 30.21 33.39 -41.59
N GLY A 13 30.31 33.56 -40.27
CA GLY A 13 29.33 34.32 -39.50
C GLY A 13 29.51 34.23 -38.00
N MET A 14 30.65 34.72 -37.49
CA MET A 14 30.85 34.97 -36.06
C MET A 14 29.88 36.05 -35.57
N LEU A 15 29.15 35.77 -34.49
CA LEU A 15 28.62 36.81 -33.61
C LEU A 15 29.07 36.51 -32.18
N SER A 16 30.22 37.08 -31.85
CA SER A 16 30.60 37.39 -30.48
C SER A 16 29.97 38.73 -30.13
N ILE A 17 29.06 38.76 -29.17
CA ILE A 17 28.74 39.99 -28.42
C ILE A 17 28.71 39.65 -26.94
N ARG A 18 29.64 40.28 -26.24
CA ARG A 18 29.79 40.36 -24.78
C ARG A 18 28.50 40.86 -24.13
N GLY A 19 28.13 40.24 -23.02
CA GLY A 19 27.06 40.70 -22.16
C GLY A 19 27.15 40.04 -20.79
N ALA A 20 28.19 40.37 -20.03
CA ALA A 20 28.22 40.11 -18.59
C ALA A 20 27.09 40.93 -17.95
N ARG A 21 25.89 40.35 -17.89
CA ARG A 21 24.77 40.86 -17.13
C ARG A 21 24.94 40.29 -15.73
N HIS A 22 25.03 41.17 -14.74
CA HIS A 22 25.02 40.83 -13.32
C HIS A 22 23.97 39.74 -13.05
N ALA A 23 24.43 38.52 -12.81
CA ALA A 23 23.58 37.48 -12.27
C ALA A 23 23.24 37.92 -10.86
N SER A 24 22.03 38.43 -10.65
CA SER A 24 21.46 38.55 -9.33
C SER A 24 21.65 37.22 -8.62
N SER A 25 22.37 37.20 -7.49
CA SER A 25 22.42 36.05 -6.60
C SER A 25 21.06 35.91 -5.92
N ALA A 26 20.03 35.62 -6.70
CA ALA A 26 18.78 35.14 -6.16
C ALA A 26 19.12 33.83 -5.45
N PRO A 27 18.74 33.66 -4.16
CA PRO A 27 18.86 32.38 -3.50
C PRO A 27 18.21 31.34 -4.41
N LEU A 28 18.92 30.24 -4.67
CA LEU A 28 18.37 29.09 -5.38
C LEU A 28 17.02 28.74 -4.74
N PRO A 29 15.99 28.35 -5.53
CA PRO A 29 14.72 27.90 -4.98
C PRO A 29 15.03 26.88 -3.88
N GLN A 30 14.61 27.18 -2.65
CA GLN A 30 14.78 26.22 -1.55
C GLN A 30 14.14 24.92 -2.01
N ASP A 31 14.90 23.83 -1.96
CA ASP A 31 14.34 22.51 -2.25
C ASP A 31 13.08 22.33 -1.40
N PRO A 32 11.98 21.84 -1.98
CA PRO A 32 10.74 21.66 -1.23
C PRO A 32 11.06 20.85 0.03
N PRO A 33 10.46 21.18 1.19
CA PRO A 33 10.78 20.53 2.45
C PRO A 33 10.71 19.02 2.24
N THR A 34 11.81 18.33 2.51
CA THR A 34 11.91 16.88 2.38
C THR A 34 10.87 16.26 3.29
N ILE A 35 9.75 15.83 2.71
CA ILE A 35 8.69 15.17 3.46
C ILE A 35 9.31 13.89 4.02
N GLU A 36 9.53 13.84 5.33
CA GLU A 36 10.04 12.64 6.02
C GLU A 36 9.05 11.48 5.83
N LEU A 37 9.28 10.66 4.81
CA LEU A 37 8.46 9.50 4.51
C LEU A 37 8.52 8.51 5.68
N GLY A 38 7.35 8.12 6.19
CA GLY A 38 7.25 7.23 7.34
C GLY A 38 6.93 7.94 8.65
N ARG A 39 7.02 9.27 8.73
CA ARG A 39 6.51 10.03 9.89
C ARG A 39 5.00 9.82 10.06
N GLN A 40 4.28 9.74 8.95
CA GLN A 40 2.84 9.53 8.92
C GLN A 40 2.50 8.33 8.03
N ILE A 41 1.53 7.53 8.47
CA ILE A 41 0.93 6.45 7.70
C ILE A 41 -0.56 6.74 7.59
N PHE A 42 -1.07 6.73 6.36
CA PHE A 42 -2.49 6.88 6.05
C PHE A 42 -3.08 5.52 5.76
N VAL A 43 -4.16 5.19 6.47
CA VAL A 43 -4.91 3.95 6.31
C VAL A 43 -6.23 4.31 5.64
N TYR A 44 -6.55 3.63 4.54
CA TYR A 44 -7.78 3.81 3.79
C TYR A 44 -8.59 2.53 3.79
N ASN A 45 -9.92 2.64 3.89
CA ASN A 45 -10.82 1.53 3.72
C ASN A 45 -11.77 1.73 2.54
N HIS A 46 -12.15 0.63 1.90
CA HIS A 46 -13.21 0.61 0.91
C HIS A 46 -14.56 0.52 1.64
N LEU A 47 -15.48 1.46 1.38
CA LEU A 47 -16.73 1.60 2.14
C LEU A 47 -17.66 0.39 2.01
N GLN A 48 -17.77 -0.21 0.83
CA GLN A 48 -18.67 -1.35 0.60
C GLN A 48 -18.07 -2.72 0.91
N ARG A 49 -16.76 -2.92 0.64
CA ARG A 49 -16.10 -4.23 0.68
C ARG A 49 -15.13 -4.40 1.85
N ASN A 50 -14.92 -3.36 2.65
CA ASN A 50 -14.00 -3.39 3.79
C ASN A 50 -12.55 -3.81 3.45
N HIS A 51 -12.12 -3.66 2.18
CA HIS A 51 -10.70 -3.71 1.85
C HIS A 51 -9.97 -2.59 2.58
N VAL A 52 -8.76 -2.86 3.06
CA VAL A 52 -7.92 -1.86 3.72
C VAL A 52 -6.65 -1.67 2.91
N VAL A 53 -6.11 -0.47 2.84
CA VAL A 53 -4.85 -0.17 2.14
C VAL A 53 -4.03 0.83 2.95
N TYR A 54 -2.71 0.60 3.00
CA TYR A 54 -1.76 1.43 3.72
C TYR A 54 -0.93 2.30 2.78
N SER A 55 -0.80 3.60 3.07
CA SER A 55 -0.08 4.57 2.26
C SER A 55 0.84 5.44 3.12
N LEU A 56 2.00 5.82 2.57
CA LEU A 56 2.90 6.82 3.17
C LEU A 56 2.49 8.26 2.81
N THR A 57 1.75 8.41 1.72
CA THR A 57 1.30 9.70 1.19
C THR A 57 -0.20 9.86 1.41
N LYS A 58 -0.66 11.07 1.72
CA LYS A 58 -2.09 11.39 1.83
C LYS A 58 -2.82 11.07 0.52
N ALA A 59 -2.24 11.38 -0.63
CA ALA A 59 -2.77 10.94 -1.92
C ALA A 59 -2.55 9.43 -2.12
N LEU A 60 -3.65 8.69 -2.35
CA LEU A 60 -3.61 7.24 -2.59
C LEU A 60 -3.16 6.95 -4.03
N LYS A 61 -1.96 6.36 -4.18
CA LYS A 61 -1.41 6.00 -5.51
C LYS A 61 -2.03 4.70 -6.00
N ASN A 62 -2.75 4.76 -7.13
CA ASN A 62 -3.50 3.64 -7.71
C ASN A 62 -2.69 2.31 -7.74
N ASN A 63 -1.54 2.32 -8.40
CA ASN A 63 -0.73 1.11 -8.57
C ASN A 63 -0.20 0.56 -7.24
N LYS A 64 0.20 1.43 -6.30
CA LYS A 64 0.75 0.99 -5.00
C LYS A 64 -0.33 0.44 -4.07
N ALA A 65 -1.55 0.94 -4.20
CA ALA A 65 -2.68 0.54 -3.39
C ALA A 65 -3.30 -0.77 -3.90
N LEU A 66 -3.51 -0.89 -5.22
CA LEU A 66 -4.04 -2.12 -5.83
C LEU A 66 -3.10 -3.32 -5.62
N ARG A 67 -1.78 -3.12 -5.63
CA ARG A 67 -0.79 -4.18 -5.33
C ARG A 67 -0.90 -4.78 -3.93
N GLN A 68 -1.58 -4.11 -3.01
CA GLN A 68 -1.80 -4.65 -1.67
C GLN A 68 -3.01 -5.57 -1.59
N ILE A 69 -3.92 -5.51 -2.57
CA ILE A 69 -5.13 -6.33 -2.62
C ILE A 69 -4.81 -7.60 -3.43
N PRO A 70 -4.81 -8.79 -2.82
CA PRO A 70 -4.59 -10.03 -3.55
C PRO A 70 -5.78 -10.37 -4.45
N TYR A 71 -5.52 -11.19 -5.47
CA TYR A 71 -6.59 -11.79 -6.26
C TYR A 71 -7.19 -12.97 -5.50
N ASN A 72 -8.38 -12.76 -4.92
CA ASN A 72 -9.11 -13.82 -4.22
C ASN A 72 -10.19 -14.47 -5.10
N GLY A 73 -10.48 -13.90 -6.28
CA GLY A 73 -11.49 -14.41 -7.20
C GLY A 73 -12.03 -13.34 -8.16
N LYS A 74 -12.96 -13.73 -9.04
CA LYS A 74 -13.54 -12.81 -10.03
C LYS A 74 -14.22 -11.62 -9.32
N LYS A 75 -13.98 -10.40 -9.84
CA LYS A 75 -14.53 -9.12 -9.31
C LYS A 75 -14.10 -8.74 -7.88
N THR A 76 -13.11 -9.43 -7.29
CA THR A 76 -12.58 -9.06 -5.97
C THR A 76 -11.68 -7.83 -6.04
N VAL A 77 -10.74 -7.81 -6.98
CA VAL A 77 -9.83 -6.68 -7.20
C VAL A 77 -10.49 -5.65 -8.14
N PRO A 78 -10.62 -4.38 -7.72
CA PRO A 78 -11.13 -3.33 -8.61
C PRO A 78 -10.11 -2.99 -9.70
N ARG A 79 -10.60 -2.64 -10.91
CA ARG A 79 -9.74 -2.23 -12.05
C ARG A 79 -8.96 -0.95 -11.75
N ALA A 80 -9.56 -0.03 -11.02
CA ALA A 80 -8.96 1.24 -10.61
C ALA A 80 -9.58 1.70 -9.28
N LEU A 81 -8.84 2.52 -8.53
CA LEU A 81 -9.36 3.17 -7.33
C LEU A 81 -10.34 4.27 -7.72
N ARG A 82 -11.56 4.14 -7.19
CA ARG A 82 -12.64 5.10 -7.34
C ARG A 82 -12.71 6.00 -6.10
N LYS A 83 -12.60 7.32 -6.27
CA LYS A 83 -12.45 8.27 -5.15
C LYS A 83 -13.61 8.22 -4.15
N ASP A 84 -14.81 7.93 -4.64
CA ASP A 84 -16.06 7.80 -3.89
C ASP A 84 -16.14 6.56 -3.00
N LEU A 85 -15.42 5.49 -3.35
CA LEU A 85 -15.50 4.21 -2.64
C LEU A 85 -14.45 4.07 -1.53
N TRP A 86 -13.46 4.95 -1.48
CA TRP A 86 -12.33 4.88 -0.55
C TRP A 86 -12.39 6.04 0.44
N ALA A 87 -12.46 5.71 1.73
CA ALA A 87 -12.48 6.68 2.81
C ALA A 87 -11.22 6.53 3.69
N PRO A 88 -10.75 7.61 4.32
CA PRO A 88 -9.71 7.52 5.34
C PRO A 88 -10.25 6.78 6.57
N LEU A 89 -9.55 5.72 6.98
CA LEU A 89 -9.88 4.95 8.17
C LEU A 89 -9.14 5.49 9.40
N ALA A 90 -7.83 5.70 9.27
CA ALA A 90 -6.98 6.18 10.35
C ALA A 90 -5.73 6.88 9.81
N THR A 91 -5.16 7.78 10.61
CA THR A 91 -3.84 8.37 10.37
C THR A 91 -2.96 8.08 11.57
N LEU A 92 -1.83 7.41 11.35
CA LEU A 92 -0.85 7.10 12.38
C LEU A 92 0.29 8.09 12.26
N THR A 93 0.64 8.75 13.36
CA THR A 93 1.76 9.70 13.40
C THR A 93 2.82 9.18 14.36
N PHE A 94 4.06 9.13 13.90
CA PHE A 94 5.19 8.60 14.65
C PHE A 94 6.18 9.71 15.00
N PRO A 95 6.91 9.58 16.13
CA PRO A 95 7.95 10.53 16.51
C PRO A 95 9.19 10.45 15.61
N SER A 96 9.37 9.35 14.88
CA SER A 96 10.52 9.13 14.00
C SER A 96 10.10 8.34 12.76
N ALA A 97 10.59 8.74 11.59
CA ALA A 97 10.33 8.11 10.30
C ALA A 97 10.67 6.60 10.23
N PRO A 98 11.85 6.12 10.69
CA PRO A 98 12.17 4.68 10.66
C PRO A 98 11.19 3.82 11.45
N ILE A 99 10.63 4.33 12.55
CA ILE A 99 9.62 3.61 13.35
C ILE A 99 8.38 3.38 12.49
N GLY A 100 7.88 4.42 11.83
CA GLY A 100 6.70 4.29 10.97
C GLY A 100 6.95 3.42 9.74
N LEU A 101 8.15 3.45 9.14
CA LEU A 101 8.49 2.51 8.06
C LEU A 101 8.47 1.05 8.53
N SER A 102 9.03 0.76 9.70
CA SER A 102 8.99 -0.58 10.31
C SER A 102 7.55 -1.00 10.63
N THR A 103 6.75 -0.10 11.18
CA THR A 103 5.32 -0.33 11.45
C THR A 103 4.54 -0.62 10.17
N LEU A 104 4.74 0.17 9.11
CA LEU A 104 4.10 -0.06 7.82
C LEU A 104 4.45 -1.44 7.25
N GLN A 105 5.72 -1.84 7.36
CA GLN A 105 6.16 -3.17 6.93
C GLN A 105 5.41 -4.27 7.70
N LYS A 106 5.39 -4.19 9.04
CA LYS A 106 4.69 -5.17 9.90
C LYS A 106 3.20 -5.25 9.59
N LEU A 107 2.51 -4.12 9.41
CA LEU A 107 1.09 -4.09 9.06
C LEU A 107 0.80 -4.77 7.71
N ARG A 108 1.69 -4.61 6.72
CA ARG A 108 1.57 -5.29 5.44
C ARG A 108 1.83 -6.78 5.54
N GLU A 109 2.77 -7.19 6.38
CA GLU A 109 3.03 -8.60 6.66
C GLU A 109 1.85 -9.26 7.37
N PHE A 110 1.28 -8.62 8.40
CA PHE A 110 0.10 -9.12 9.09
C PHE A 110 -1.09 -9.29 8.16
N ARG A 111 -1.37 -8.28 7.33
CA ARG A 111 -2.41 -8.40 6.30
C ARG A 111 -2.21 -9.63 5.41
N ARG A 112 -0.99 -9.82 4.88
CA ARG A 112 -0.69 -10.97 4.01
C ARG A 112 -0.89 -12.28 4.76
N ARG A 113 -0.52 -12.35 6.04
CA ARG A 113 -0.76 -13.53 6.88
C ARG A 113 -2.25 -13.80 7.07
N HIS A 114 -3.06 -12.79 7.41
CA HIS A 114 -4.51 -12.92 7.57
C HIS A 114 -5.19 -13.50 6.34
N GLU A 115 -4.79 -13.05 5.15
CA GLU A 115 -5.34 -13.55 3.89
C GLU A 115 -4.98 -15.03 3.65
N LEU A 116 -3.73 -15.43 3.93
CA LEU A 116 -3.27 -16.81 3.78
C LEU A 116 -3.82 -17.76 4.84
N GLU A 117 -3.90 -17.30 6.09
CA GLU A 117 -4.33 -18.10 7.22
C GLU A 117 -5.84 -18.34 7.16
N LYS A 118 -6.65 -17.30 6.93
CA LYS A 118 -8.10 -17.43 6.73
C LYS A 118 -8.43 -18.41 5.59
N ALA A 119 -7.61 -18.44 4.53
CA ALA A 119 -7.80 -19.40 3.45
C ALA A 119 -7.60 -20.86 3.91
N LYS A 120 -6.69 -21.13 4.85
CA LYS A 120 -6.45 -22.46 5.43
C LYS A 120 -7.55 -22.89 6.39
N TRP A 121 -7.99 -21.99 7.29
CA TRP A 121 -9.04 -22.30 8.28
C TRP A 121 -10.35 -22.73 7.61
N GLN A 122 -10.72 -22.09 6.51
CA GLN A 122 -11.95 -22.44 5.77
C GLN A 122 -11.84 -23.78 5.02
N GLU A 123 -10.63 -24.20 4.63
CA GLU A 123 -10.43 -25.50 3.99
C GLU A 123 -10.70 -26.65 4.97
N GLY A 124 -10.24 -26.51 6.23
CA GLY A 124 -10.52 -27.47 7.31
C GLY A 124 -12.01 -27.58 7.67
N ASP A 125 -12.72 -26.46 7.78
CA ASP A 125 -14.17 -26.43 8.08
C ASP A 125 -15.01 -26.97 6.90
N SER A 126 -14.55 -26.73 5.67
CA SER A 126 -15.21 -27.25 4.47
C SER A 126 -15.19 -28.79 4.36
N HIS A 127 -14.13 -29.45 4.85
CA HIS A 127 -14.05 -30.92 4.90
C HIS A 127 -14.93 -31.53 6.00
N ALA A 128 -15.12 -30.84 7.13
CA ALA A 128 -16.03 -31.27 8.19
C ALA A 128 -17.50 -31.13 7.77
N ARG A 129 -17.86 -30.01 7.10
CA ARG A 129 -19.24 -29.72 6.66
C ARG A 129 -19.66 -30.46 5.40
N ARG A 130 -18.73 -30.83 4.50
CA ARG A 130 -19.02 -31.66 3.31
C ARG A 130 -19.64 -33.02 3.64
N ARG A 131 -19.40 -33.56 4.84
CA ARG A 131 -19.95 -34.86 5.28
C ARG A 131 -21.45 -34.82 5.62
N ASN A 132 -22.04 -33.65 5.84
CA ASN A 132 -23.42 -33.52 6.32
C ASN A 132 -24.41 -32.99 5.29
N LEU A 133 -24.03 -32.88 4.01
CA LEU A 133 -24.89 -32.28 3.00
C LEU A 133 -25.72 -33.36 2.28
N LYS A 134 -27.00 -33.50 2.66
CA LYS A 134 -28.00 -34.21 1.86
C LYS A 134 -28.50 -33.27 0.78
N VAL A 135 -27.95 -33.37 -0.42
CA VAL A 135 -28.46 -32.65 -1.59
C VAL A 135 -29.35 -33.59 -2.39
N TYR A 136 -30.57 -33.13 -2.68
CA TYR A 136 -31.60 -33.96 -3.32
C TYR A 136 -31.53 -33.89 -4.85
N ASN A 137 -30.99 -32.82 -5.45
CA ASN A 137 -30.81 -32.65 -6.90
C ASN A 137 -29.57 -31.83 -7.31
N ARG A 138 -29.08 -32.06 -8.54
CA ARG A 138 -27.84 -31.47 -9.08
C ARG A 138 -27.81 -29.93 -9.10
N ASP A 139 -28.94 -29.29 -9.38
CA ASP A 139 -29.03 -27.83 -9.49
C ASP A 139 -28.90 -27.14 -8.12
N GLU A 140 -29.51 -27.71 -7.08
CA GLU A 140 -29.39 -27.25 -5.70
C GLU A 140 -27.94 -27.38 -5.20
N GLU A 141 -27.24 -28.44 -5.61
CA GLU A 141 -25.82 -28.64 -5.30
C GLU A 141 -24.93 -27.54 -5.88
N GLU A 142 -25.26 -27.09 -7.09
CA GLU A 142 -24.50 -26.04 -7.78
C GLU A 142 -24.74 -24.66 -7.13
N GLU A 143 -25.99 -24.33 -6.83
CA GLU A 143 -26.33 -23.06 -6.17
C GLU A 143 -25.74 -22.97 -4.76
N GLU A 144 -25.77 -24.06 -3.99
CA GLU A 144 -25.09 -24.11 -2.70
C GLU A 144 -23.57 -23.92 -2.83
N ARG A 145 -22.95 -24.53 -3.85
CA ARG A 145 -21.51 -24.34 -4.11
C ARG A 145 -21.19 -22.89 -4.43
N LYS A 146 -21.98 -22.23 -5.28
CA LYS A 146 -21.82 -20.80 -5.61
C LYS A 146 -21.96 -19.92 -4.37
N LYS A 147 -22.96 -20.20 -3.53
CA LYS A 147 -23.18 -19.47 -2.26
C LYS A 147 -21.98 -19.59 -1.32
N LYS A 148 -21.48 -20.81 -1.11
CA LYS A 148 -20.29 -21.06 -0.25
C LYS A 148 -19.04 -20.35 -0.78
N ILE A 149 -18.83 -20.35 -2.09
CA ILE A 149 -17.71 -19.61 -2.70
C ILE A 149 -17.88 -18.11 -2.44
N LYS A 150 -19.08 -17.56 -2.64
CA LYS A 150 -19.34 -16.14 -2.42
C LYS A 150 -19.11 -15.73 -0.97
N GLU A 151 -19.64 -16.49 -0.01
CA GLU A 151 -19.44 -16.25 1.43
C GLU A 151 -17.95 -16.30 1.80
N ARG A 152 -17.21 -17.30 1.30
CA ARG A 152 -15.74 -17.37 1.45
C ARG A 152 -15.05 -16.11 0.94
N LEU A 153 -15.42 -15.63 -0.25
CA LEU A 153 -14.84 -14.44 -0.83
C LEU A 153 -15.11 -13.19 0.01
N GLU A 154 -16.33 -13.02 0.51
CA GLU A 154 -16.71 -11.89 1.36
C GLU A 154 -15.89 -11.86 2.66
N VAL A 155 -15.71 -13.02 3.31
CA VAL A 155 -14.92 -13.14 4.55
C VAL A 155 -13.42 -12.85 4.32
N LEU A 156 -12.87 -13.27 3.18
CA LEU A 156 -11.48 -12.99 2.82
C LEU A 156 -11.24 -11.52 2.47
N VAL A 157 -12.25 -10.88 1.88
CA VAL A 157 -12.20 -9.48 1.45
C VAL A 157 -12.34 -8.52 2.64
N ASP A 158 -13.13 -8.88 3.66
CA ASP A 158 -13.26 -8.08 4.87
C ASP A 158 -12.00 -8.14 5.75
N GLN A 159 -11.24 -7.05 5.70
CA GLN A 159 -9.98 -6.87 6.43
C GLN A 159 -10.03 -5.67 7.38
N LYS A 160 -11.18 -4.99 7.53
CA LYS A 160 -11.28 -3.79 8.36
C LYS A 160 -11.03 -4.10 9.83
N ALA A 161 -11.73 -5.08 10.40
CA ALA A 161 -11.56 -5.47 11.79
C ALA A 161 -10.13 -5.97 12.07
N ASN A 162 -9.60 -6.80 11.18
CA ASN A 162 -8.22 -7.28 11.24
C ASN A 162 -7.22 -6.13 11.27
N SER A 163 -7.37 -5.14 10.39
CA SER A 163 -6.45 -4.00 10.33
C SER A 163 -6.45 -3.18 11.63
N VAL A 164 -7.60 -3.02 12.28
CA VAL A 164 -7.69 -2.30 13.56
C VAL A 164 -6.97 -3.09 14.65
N ALA A 165 -7.18 -4.41 14.69
CA ALA A 165 -6.48 -5.29 15.63
C ALA A 165 -4.95 -5.30 15.40
N ASP A 166 -4.52 -5.36 14.14
CA ASP A 166 -3.10 -5.32 13.78
C ASP A 166 -2.45 -3.98 14.16
N ILE A 167 -3.15 -2.86 13.93
CA ILE A 167 -2.70 -1.53 14.35
C ILE A 167 -2.54 -1.50 15.87
N ALA A 168 -3.56 -1.92 16.62
CA ALA A 168 -3.51 -1.95 18.08
C ALA A 168 -2.35 -2.83 18.59
N TYR A 169 -2.16 -4.02 18.01
CA TYR A 169 -1.08 -4.92 18.36
C TYR A 169 0.30 -4.33 18.10
N VAL A 170 0.51 -3.75 16.91
CA VAL A 170 1.80 -3.16 16.54
C VAL A 170 2.12 -1.95 17.41
N LEU A 171 1.14 -1.08 17.68
CA LEU A 171 1.32 0.08 18.56
C LEU A 171 1.59 -0.34 20.01
N GLY A 172 0.80 -1.26 20.57
CA GLY A 172 1.03 -1.74 21.94
C GLY A 172 2.40 -2.41 22.12
N LYS A 173 2.92 -3.07 21.07
CA LYS A 173 4.30 -3.59 21.06
C LYS A 173 5.36 -2.49 21.07
N LEU A 174 5.11 -1.33 20.46
CA LEU A 174 6.03 -0.21 20.49
C LEU A 174 6.05 0.44 21.88
N ASP A 175 4.88 0.61 22.50
CA ASP A 175 4.74 1.19 23.84
C ASP A 175 5.48 0.36 24.89
N PHE A 176 5.33 -0.97 24.84
CA PHE A 176 6.05 -1.88 25.73
C PHE A 176 7.58 -1.80 25.60
N VAL A 177 8.09 -1.56 24.39
CA VAL A 177 9.53 -1.35 24.16
C VAL A 177 9.99 0.00 24.71
N GLY A 178 9.13 1.02 24.68
CA GLY A 178 9.37 2.31 25.32
C GLY A 178 9.51 2.17 26.83
N VAL A 179 8.53 1.54 27.49
CA VAL A 179 8.53 1.31 28.94
C VAL A 179 9.77 0.54 29.40
N LYS A 180 10.13 -0.56 28.71
CA LYS A 180 11.35 -1.32 29.04
C LYS A 180 12.64 -0.53 28.89
N ARG A 181 12.71 0.45 27.99
CA ARG A 181 13.89 1.30 27.85
C ARG A 181 13.99 2.29 28.99
N GLU A 182 12.87 2.83 29.46
CA GLU A 182 12.83 3.73 30.61
C GLU A 182 13.23 3.02 31.91
N GLU A 183 12.80 1.76 32.10
CA GLU A 183 13.23 0.94 33.25
C GLU A 183 14.73 0.60 33.27
N LEU A 184 15.38 0.56 32.10
CA LEU A 184 16.80 0.20 31.95
C LEU A 184 17.76 1.41 31.99
N VAL A 185 17.26 2.63 31.92
CA VAL A 185 18.07 3.85 32.10
C VAL A 185 17.78 4.37 33.51
N PRO A 186 18.58 3.98 34.53
CA PRO A 186 18.38 4.52 35.86
C PRO A 186 18.54 6.04 35.80
N ALA A 187 17.61 6.75 36.45
CA ALA A 187 17.61 8.19 36.56
C ALA A 187 19.00 8.66 37.00
N LYS A 188 19.69 9.39 36.13
CA LYS A 188 20.90 10.11 36.52
C LYS A 188 20.47 11.24 37.44
N GLU A 189 20.69 11.04 38.73
CA GLU A 189 20.77 12.13 39.73
C GLU A 189 21.93 13.08 39.43
#